data_AF-A0A2I1GCI9-F1
#
_entry.id   AF-A0A2I1GCI9-F1
#
_cell.length_a   1.000
_cell.length_b   1.000
_cell.length_c   1.000
_cell.angle_alpha   90.00
_cell.angle_beta   90.00
_cell.angle_gamma   90.00
#
_symmetry.space_group_name_H-M   'P 1'
#
loop_
_entity.id
_entity.type
_entity.pdbx_description
1 polymer ?
#
loop_
_entity_poly.entity_id
_entity_poly.type
_entity_poly.pdbx_seq_one_letter_code
_entity_poly.pdbx_strand_id
1 'polypeptide(L)'
;MSTVNNPSNDNPNSAASRLEIQKRLQQRLKTRTDTTSRPTPRTYQQLPNFLQQVLPDNYTYIIKSYKELELETFPGAPTAAFDSTFYVNIASSEAIEEWRTAFHNKTGTIFRITRADKVKGIKVIYHKDFHCRHADIAAIKYMQKTYAQKAGQRRSRNTNCQCLAKIRLEKSRLQLSHPCEIHLVYNHNHPLETFNLTTPATPATPSIGGGSSGSDDSGKSTPQHNFDFDSSTSKFKFYS
;
A
#
# COMPACT_ATOMS: atom_id res chain seq x y z
N MET A 1 21.28 42.46 -58.13
CA MET A 1 20.57 41.19 -58.35
C MET A 1 20.08 40.69 -57.01
N SER A 2 18.76 40.58 -56.90
CA SER A 2 17.98 40.32 -55.70
C SER A 2 17.94 38.82 -55.38
N THR A 3 17.98 38.45 -54.10
CA THR A 3 17.17 37.33 -53.58
C THR A 3 16.88 37.57 -52.09
N VAL A 4 15.64 37.95 -51.83
CA VAL A 4 15.02 38.04 -50.50
C VAL A 4 14.59 36.64 -50.12
N ASN A 5 15.09 36.11 -49.01
CA ASN A 5 14.59 34.87 -48.40
C ASN A 5 13.22 35.13 -47.78
N ASN A 6 12.18 34.51 -48.34
CA ASN A 6 10.81 34.54 -47.83
C ASN A 6 10.60 33.32 -46.91
N PRO A 7 9.96 33.48 -45.73
CA PRO A 7 9.75 32.37 -44.81
C PRO A 7 8.66 31.44 -45.33
N SER A 8 8.87 30.14 -45.11
CA SER A 8 7.97 29.05 -45.43
C SER A 8 6.55 29.34 -44.93
N ASN A 9 5.63 29.42 -45.88
CA ASN A 9 4.20 29.53 -45.65
C ASN A 9 3.69 28.15 -45.22
N ASP A 10 3.73 27.86 -43.92
CA ASP A 10 3.17 26.64 -43.33
C ASP A 10 1.65 26.65 -43.50
N ASN A 11 1.20 26.06 -44.60
CA ASN A 11 -0.21 25.89 -44.89
C ASN A 11 -0.83 24.94 -43.85
N PRO A 12 -1.73 25.42 -42.97
CA PRO A 12 -2.30 24.62 -41.88
C PRO A 12 -3.15 23.44 -42.38
N ASN A 13 -3.43 23.36 -43.68
CA ASN A 13 -4.20 22.32 -44.34
C ASN A 13 -3.36 21.22 -45.03
N SER A 14 -2.04 21.18 -44.83
CA SER A 14 -1.20 20.14 -45.42
C SER A 14 -1.55 18.75 -44.86
N ALA A 15 -1.40 17.72 -45.70
CA ALA A 15 -1.63 16.32 -45.30
C ALA A 15 -0.77 15.91 -44.10
N ALA A 16 0.44 16.47 -43.96
CA ALA A 16 1.33 16.26 -42.83
C ALA A 16 0.75 16.84 -41.52
N SER A 17 0.19 18.05 -41.56
CA SER A 17 -0.50 18.67 -40.42
C SER A 17 -1.72 17.85 -39.99
N ARG A 18 -2.52 17.36 -40.95
CA ARG A 18 -3.67 16.49 -40.67
C ARG A 18 -3.26 15.15 -40.05
N LEU A 19 -2.18 14.54 -40.54
CA LEU A 19 -1.65 13.29 -40.02
C LEU A 19 -1.10 13.46 -38.60
N GLU A 20 -0.45 14.60 -38.31
CA GLU A 20 0.04 14.88 -36.96
C GLU A 20 -1.09 15.20 -35.98
N ILE A 21 -2.12 15.92 -36.42
CA ILE A 21 -3.36 16.12 -35.65
C ILE A 21 -4.03 14.77 -35.37
N GLN A 22 -4.13 13.88 -36.35
CA GLN A 22 -4.64 12.51 -36.15
C GLN A 22 -3.78 11.71 -35.18
N LYS A 23 -2.45 11.76 -35.29
CA LYS A 23 -1.54 11.09 -34.36
C LYS A 23 -1.72 11.63 -32.94
N ARG A 24 -1.83 12.94 -32.74
CA ARG A 24 -2.10 13.56 -31.43
C ARG A 24 -3.47 13.18 -30.87
N LEU A 25 -4.50 13.09 -31.72
CA LEU A 25 -5.83 12.59 -31.36
C LEU A 25 -5.79 11.11 -30.94
N GLN A 26 -5.11 10.27 -31.71
CA GLN A 26 -4.93 8.85 -31.39
C GLN A 26 -4.09 8.65 -30.13
N GLN A 27 -3.06 9.48 -29.90
CA GLN A 27 -2.31 9.48 -28.64
C GLN A 27 -3.20 9.91 -27.48
N ARG A 28 -3.99 10.97 -27.62
CA ARG A 28 -4.96 11.41 -26.60
C ARG A 28 -6.03 10.36 -26.29
N LEU A 29 -6.47 9.61 -27.30
CA LEU A 29 -7.38 8.47 -27.15
C LEU A 29 -6.70 7.29 -26.46
N LYS A 30 -5.43 6.99 -26.78
CA LYS A 30 -4.64 5.93 -26.12
C LYS A 30 -4.30 6.27 -24.67
N THR A 31 -4.10 7.54 -24.34
CA THR A 31 -3.83 8.00 -22.96
C THR A 31 -5.10 8.26 -22.15
N ARG A 32 -6.29 8.28 -22.78
CA ARG A 32 -7.57 8.21 -22.08
C ARG A 32 -7.82 6.76 -21.69
N THR A 33 -7.17 6.32 -20.62
CA THR A 33 -7.75 5.26 -19.81
C THR A 33 -9.13 5.74 -19.36
N ASP A 34 -10.13 4.97 -19.74
CA ASP A 34 -11.55 5.18 -19.55
C ASP A 34 -11.93 5.81 -18.19
N THR A 35 -12.06 7.14 -18.17
CA THR A 35 -12.48 7.92 -16.99
C THR A 35 -13.74 8.74 -17.27
N THR A 36 -14.45 8.44 -18.36
CA THR A 36 -15.67 9.18 -18.76
C THR A 36 -16.97 8.40 -18.50
N SER A 37 -16.90 7.18 -17.96
CA SER A 37 -18.05 6.58 -17.32
C SER A 37 -18.26 7.23 -15.94
N ARG A 38 -19.48 7.66 -15.65
CA ARG A 38 -19.89 8.09 -14.30
C ARG A 38 -19.28 7.14 -13.26
N PRO A 39 -18.65 7.62 -12.17
CA PRO A 39 -18.01 6.74 -11.21
C PRO A 39 -19.07 5.80 -10.59
N THR A 40 -19.10 4.55 -11.05
CA THR A 40 -20.05 3.54 -10.58
C THR A 40 -19.47 2.80 -9.39
N PRO A 41 -20.26 2.52 -8.35
CA PRO A 41 -19.90 1.56 -7.33
C PRO A 41 -19.58 0.22 -7.98
N ARG A 42 -18.41 -0.34 -7.64
CA ARG A 42 -17.98 -1.66 -8.05
C ARG A 42 -17.99 -2.57 -6.82
N THR A 43 -18.60 -3.73 -6.96
CA THR A 43 -18.37 -4.82 -6.00
C THR A 43 -16.96 -5.37 -6.17
N TYR A 44 -16.49 -6.16 -5.21
CA TYR A 44 -15.19 -6.79 -5.27
C TYR A 44 -14.94 -7.55 -6.58
N GLN A 45 -15.93 -8.34 -7.05
CA GLN A 45 -15.80 -9.12 -8.29
C GLN A 45 -15.71 -8.26 -9.56
N GLN A 46 -16.16 -6.99 -9.50
CA GLN A 46 -16.15 -6.04 -10.60
C GLN A 46 -14.89 -5.16 -10.62
N LEU A 47 -14.01 -5.32 -9.63
CA LEU A 47 -12.73 -4.64 -9.62
C LEU A 47 -11.77 -5.27 -10.65
N PRO A 48 -10.86 -4.50 -11.23
CA PRO A 48 -9.72 -5.07 -11.95
C PRO A 48 -8.94 -6.06 -11.07
N ASN A 49 -8.40 -7.13 -11.68
CA ASN A 49 -7.73 -8.23 -10.97
C ASN A 49 -6.64 -7.76 -9.99
N PHE A 50 -5.83 -6.78 -10.38
CA PHE A 50 -4.78 -6.22 -9.52
C PHE A 50 -5.33 -5.53 -8.25
N LEU A 51 -6.51 -4.88 -8.32
CA LEU A 51 -7.15 -4.32 -7.13
C LEU A 51 -7.80 -5.41 -6.29
N GLN A 52 -8.34 -6.45 -6.91
CA GLN A 52 -8.90 -7.59 -6.17
C GLN A 52 -7.84 -8.24 -5.27
N GLN A 53 -6.60 -8.36 -5.75
CA GLN A 53 -5.50 -8.94 -4.97
C GLN A 53 -5.17 -8.13 -3.70
N VAL A 54 -5.45 -6.83 -3.69
CA VAL A 54 -4.99 -5.90 -2.65
C VAL A 54 -6.12 -5.39 -1.76
N LEU A 55 -7.30 -5.12 -2.31
CA LEU A 55 -8.43 -4.52 -1.60
C LEU A 55 -9.29 -5.57 -0.88
N PRO A 56 -9.75 -5.31 0.35
CA PRO A 56 -10.74 -6.15 1.04
C PRO A 56 -12.02 -6.36 0.22
N ASP A 57 -12.62 -7.53 0.33
CA ASP A 57 -13.78 -7.99 -0.46
C ASP A 57 -15.15 -7.59 0.11
N ASN A 58 -15.25 -7.37 1.42
CA ASN A 58 -16.49 -7.00 2.10
C ASN A 58 -16.95 -5.54 1.87
N TYR A 59 -16.39 -4.86 0.88
CA TYR A 59 -16.64 -3.43 0.62
C TYR A 59 -16.91 -3.17 -0.86
N THR A 60 -17.59 -2.07 -1.13
CA THR A 60 -17.80 -1.55 -2.47
C THR A 60 -16.95 -0.31 -2.70
N TYR A 61 -16.45 -0.17 -3.92
CA TYR A 61 -15.45 0.84 -4.27
C TYR A 61 -15.89 1.65 -5.47
N ILE A 62 -15.76 2.97 -5.37
CA ILE A 62 -15.84 3.88 -6.52
C ILE A 62 -14.43 4.37 -6.82
N ILE A 63 -13.87 3.95 -7.96
CA ILE A 63 -12.52 4.36 -8.39
C ILE A 63 -12.59 5.80 -8.91
N LYS A 64 -11.87 6.71 -8.26
CA LYS A 64 -11.77 8.13 -8.64
C LYS A 64 -10.60 8.36 -9.60
N SER A 65 -9.46 7.76 -9.30
CA SER A 65 -8.26 7.82 -10.12
C SER A 65 -7.43 6.57 -9.91
N TYR A 66 -6.75 6.14 -10.97
CA TYR A 66 -5.86 4.99 -10.91
C TYR A 66 -4.66 5.23 -11.83
N LYS A 67 -3.48 4.86 -11.35
CA LYS A 67 -2.23 4.84 -12.08
C LYS A 67 -1.48 3.57 -11.71
N GLU A 68 -1.22 2.73 -12.70
CA GLU A 68 -0.32 1.58 -12.54
C GLU A 68 1.12 2.07 -12.34
N LEU A 69 1.86 1.40 -11.46
CA LEU A 69 3.26 1.68 -11.21
C LEU A 69 4.09 0.48 -11.65
N GLU A 70 5.37 0.72 -11.93
CA GLU A 70 6.29 -0.34 -12.27
C GLU A 70 6.45 -1.30 -11.09
N LEU A 71 6.24 -2.59 -11.35
CA LEU A 71 6.36 -3.64 -10.34
C LEU A 71 7.82 -4.09 -10.25
N GLU A 72 8.45 -3.84 -9.11
CA GLU A 72 9.79 -4.38 -8.85
C GLU A 72 9.70 -5.90 -8.65
N THR A 73 10.52 -6.65 -9.39
CA THR A 73 10.59 -8.11 -9.28
C THR A 73 11.70 -8.54 -8.34
N PHE A 74 11.34 -9.14 -7.21
CA PHE A 74 12.26 -9.78 -6.26
C PHE A 74 11.55 -10.92 -5.52
N PRO A 75 12.27 -11.84 -4.87
CA PRO A 75 11.64 -12.93 -4.11
C PRO A 75 10.71 -12.38 -3.01
N GLY A 76 9.42 -12.73 -3.08
CA GLY A 76 8.39 -12.22 -2.17
C GLY A 76 7.85 -10.83 -2.50
N ALA A 77 8.10 -10.32 -3.72
CA ALA A 77 7.51 -9.08 -4.19
C ALA A 77 5.96 -9.13 -4.18
N PRO A 78 5.29 -7.98 -3.96
CA PRO A 78 3.85 -7.90 -4.09
C PRO A 78 3.39 -8.29 -5.50
N THR A 79 2.13 -8.66 -5.63
CA THR A 79 1.55 -9.04 -6.93
C THR A 79 1.09 -7.84 -7.78
N ALA A 80 1.08 -6.64 -7.19
CA ALA A 80 0.63 -5.41 -7.85
C ALA A 80 1.38 -4.19 -7.31
N ALA A 81 1.53 -3.16 -8.15
CA ALA A 81 2.01 -1.84 -7.76
C ALA A 81 1.16 -0.75 -8.41
N PHE A 82 0.62 0.18 -7.62
CA PHE A 82 -0.26 1.25 -8.14
C PHE A 82 -0.39 2.45 -7.21
N ASP A 83 -0.89 3.55 -7.77
CA ASP A 83 -1.37 4.75 -7.08
C ASP A 83 -2.85 4.94 -7.43
N SER A 84 -3.74 4.85 -6.43
CA SER A 84 -5.17 4.89 -6.64
C SER A 84 -5.89 5.68 -5.55
N THR A 85 -6.91 6.43 -5.95
CA THR A 85 -7.86 7.04 -5.03
C THR A 85 -9.23 6.46 -5.28
N PHE A 86 -9.90 6.04 -4.21
CA PHE A 86 -11.23 5.46 -4.29
C PHE A 86 -12.11 5.90 -3.11
N TYR A 87 -13.42 5.89 -3.35
CA TYR A 87 -14.43 6.07 -2.31
C TYR A 87 -14.97 4.71 -1.86
N VAL A 88 -15.11 4.53 -0.56
CA VAL A 88 -15.56 3.27 0.06
C VAL A 88 -16.82 3.50 0.88
N ASN A 89 -17.68 2.50 0.95
CA ASN A 89 -18.90 2.46 1.77
C ASN A 89 -18.63 2.32 3.28
N ILE A 90 -17.77 3.17 3.84
CA ILE A 90 -17.35 3.17 5.26
C ILE A 90 -17.79 4.48 5.91
N ALA A 91 -18.64 4.42 6.93
CA ALA A 91 -19.24 5.62 7.54
C ALA A 91 -18.79 5.93 8.98
N SER A 92 -17.89 5.16 9.57
CA SER A 92 -17.42 5.34 10.96
C SER A 92 -15.92 5.12 11.09
N SER A 93 -15.32 5.64 12.17
CA SER A 93 -13.90 5.38 12.48
C SER A 93 -13.61 3.92 12.81
N GLU A 94 -14.55 3.22 13.44
CA GLU A 94 -14.43 1.79 13.76
C GLU A 94 -14.36 0.94 12.49
N ALA A 95 -15.27 1.19 11.54
CA ALA A 95 -15.27 0.50 10.25
C ALA A 95 -14.03 0.82 9.40
N ILE A 96 -13.37 1.97 9.62
CA ILE A 96 -12.04 2.25 9.03
C ILE A 96 -10.98 1.32 9.60
N GLU A 97 -10.96 1.11 10.92
CA GLU A 97 -9.98 0.21 11.55
C GLU A 97 -10.23 -1.26 11.17
N GLU A 98 -11.49 -1.67 11.00
CA GLU A 98 -11.85 -2.98 10.42
C GLU A 98 -11.33 -3.13 8.99
N TRP A 99 -11.57 -2.13 8.14
CA TRP A 99 -11.05 -2.13 6.77
C TRP A 99 -9.52 -2.24 6.74
N ARG A 100 -8.83 -1.51 7.63
CA ARG A 100 -7.37 -1.60 7.76
C ARG A 100 -6.91 -2.98 8.19
N THR A 101 -7.62 -3.62 9.12
CA THR A 101 -7.33 -4.97 9.59
C THR A 101 -7.53 -5.98 8.47
N ALA A 102 -8.63 -5.89 7.73
CA ALA A 102 -8.88 -6.72 6.55
C ALA A 102 -7.81 -6.52 5.46
N PHE A 103 -7.40 -5.28 5.22
CA PHE A 103 -6.33 -4.94 4.29
C PHE A 103 -4.98 -5.53 4.72
N HIS A 104 -4.66 -5.44 6.02
CA HIS A 104 -3.46 -6.03 6.60
C HIS A 104 -3.45 -7.55 6.44
N ASN A 105 -4.54 -8.22 6.82
CA ASN A 105 -4.65 -9.67 6.73
C ASN A 105 -4.51 -10.17 5.28
N LYS A 106 -5.03 -9.41 4.32
CA LYS A 106 -4.98 -9.76 2.90
C LYS A 106 -3.61 -9.56 2.27
N THR A 107 -2.92 -8.45 2.60
CA THR A 107 -1.68 -8.05 1.92
C THR A 107 -0.41 -8.33 2.74
N GLY A 108 -0.53 -8.59 4.04
CA GLY A 108 0.61 -8.56 4.97
C GLY A 108 1.14 -7.15 5.26
N THR A 109 0.53 -6.09 4.71
CA THR A 109 1.01 -4.72 4.89
C THR A 109 0.72 -4.22 6.31
N ILE A 110 1.78 -3.99 7.08
CA ILE A 110 1.66 -3.35 8.41
C ILE A 110 1.81 -1.84 8.26
N PHE A 111 0.72 -1.11 8.50
CA PHE A 111 0.71 0.35 8.48
C PHE A 111 1.03 0.96 9.85
N ARG A 112 1.96 1.92 9.88
CA ARG A 112 2.20 2.85 10.99
C ARG A 112 1.60 4.20 10.68
N ILE A 113 1.21 4.93 11.73
CA ILE A 113 0.67 6.29 11.58
C ILE A 113 1.84 7.25 11.30
N THR A 114 1.78 7.95 10.17
CA THR A 114 2.71 9.05 9.82
C THR A 114 2.30 10.34 10.53
N ARG A 115 1.00 10.60 10.56
CA ARG A 115 0.39 11.79 11.14
C ARG A 115 -0.98 11.42 11.68
N ALA A 116 -1.12 11.48 12.99
CA ALA A 116 -2.42 11.46 13.65
C ALA A 116 -2.99 12.90 13.63
N ASP A 117 -4.31 13.00 13.61
CA ASP A 117 -5.02 14.25 13.38
C ASP A 117 -4.62 15.40 14.33
N LYS A 118 -4.46 16.59 13.73
CA LYS A 118 -4.99 17.84 14.29
C LYS A 118 -6.25 18.14 13.48
N VAL A 119 -7.41 17.64 13.92
CA VAL A 119 -8.69 17.89 13.23
C VAL A 119 -8.92 19.40 13.17
N LYS A 120 -8.66 20.03 12.02
CA LYS A 120 -8.95 21.45 11.80
C LYS A 120 -10.21 21.55 10.96
N GLY A 121 -11.31 21.89 11.62
CA GLY A 121 -12.59 22.22 10.99
C GLY A 121 -13.72 21.27 11.36
N ILE A 122 -14.93 21.82 11.47
CA ILE A 122 -16.19 21.14 11.85
C ILE A 122 -16.58 19.98 10.90
N LYS A 123 -15.92 19.88 9.74
CA LYS A 123 -16.34 19.02 8.62
C LYS A 123 -15.58 17.70 8.52
N VAL A 124 -14.37 17.55 9.06
CA VAL A 124 -13.59 16.30 8.96
C VAL A 124 -13.70 15.57 10.29
N ILE A 125 -14.10 14.31 10.27
CA ILE A 125 -14.28 13.50 11.49
C ILE A 125 -13.22 12.40 11.62
N TYR A 126 -12.51 12.08 10.53
CA TYR A 126 -11.34 11.20 10.56
C TYR A 126 -10.37 11.62 9.45
N HIS A 127 -9.10 11.78 9.79
CA HIS A 127 -8.03 11.96 8.81
C HIS A 127 -6.69 11.46 9.36
N LYS A 128 -6.24 10.31 8.85
CA LYS A 128 -4.95 9.73 9.24
C LYS A 128 -4.14 9.39 8.00
N ASP A 129 -2.86 9.75 8.08
CA ASP A 129 -1.84 9.34 7.12
C ASP A 129 -1.10 8.13 7.68
N PHE A 130 -0.91 7.13 6.84
CA PHE A 130 -0.22 5.89 7.15
C PHE A 130 0.93 5.64 6.18
N HIS A 131 1.95 4.94 6.67
CA HIS A 131 3.07 4.45 5.87
C HIS A 131 3.36 3.01 6.26
N CYS A 132 3.91 2.23 5.32
CA CYS A 132 4.40 0.90 5.64
C CYS A 132 5.44 0.97 6.78
N ARG A 133 5.44 -0.02 7.68
CA ARG A 133 6.41 -0.14 8.79
C ARG A 133 7.89 0.00 8.36
N HIS A 134 8.21 -0.39 7.12
CA HIS A 134 9.56 -0.35 6.55
C HIS A 134 9.87 0.96 5.81
N ALA A 135 8.94 1.92 5.79
CA ALA A 135 9.22 3.25 5.29
C ALA A 135 10.00 4.05 6.35
N ASP A 136 11.18 4.53 5.98
CA ASP A 136 11.94 5.50 6.76
C ASP A 136 11.59 6.90 6.24
N ILE A 137 10.60 7.52 6.87
CA ILE A 137 10.04 8.80 6.44
C ILE A 137 11.08 9.93 6.51
N ALA A 138 12.02 9.87 7.46
CA ALA A 138 13.09 10.86 7.57
C ALA A 138 14.08 10.71 6.40
N ALA A 139 14.49 9.48 6.09
CA ALA A 139 15.35 9.20 4.95
C ALA A 139 14.68 9.54 3.61
N ILE A 140 13.39 9.21 3.43
CA ILE A 140 12.62 9.57 2.21
C ILE A 140 12.60 11.09 2.01
N LYS A 141 12.27 11.86 3.06
CA LYS A 141 12.27 13.33 2.99
C LYS A 141 13.65 13.90 2.69
N TYR A 142 14.69 13.34 3.30
CA TYR A 142 16.07 13.75 3.05
C TYR A 142 16.49 13.47 1.60
N MET A 143 16.18 12.28 1.07
CA MET A 143 16.49 11.91 -0.32
C MET A 143 15.73 12.78 -1.33
N GLN A 144 14.46 13.09 -1.08
CA GLN A 144 13.70 14.04 -1.91
C GLN A 144 14.33 15.43 -1.94
N LYS A 145 14.88 15.90 -0.81
CA LYS A 145 15.55 17.20 -0.74
C LYS A 145 16.93 17.21 -1.40
N THR A 146 17.61 16.05 -1.47
CA THR A 146 19.01 15.96 -1.91
C THR A 146 19.21 15.27 -3.27
N TYR A 147 18.15 14.80 -3.93
CA TYR A 147 18.17 14.04 -5.19
C TYR A 147 19.11 12.80 -5.19
N ALA A 148 19.56 12.35 -4.01
CA ALA A 148 20.54 11.26 -3.90
C ALA A 148 19.82 9.92 -3.79
N GLN A 149 19.72 9.18 -4.89
CA GLN A 149 19.30 7.77 -4.88
C GLN A 149 20.54 6.87 -4.75
N LYS A 150 20.94 6.51 -3.52
CA LYS A 150 21.91 5.42 -3.34
C LYS A 150 21.16 4.09 -3.27
N ALA A 151 21.34 3.28 -4.30
CA ALA A 151 20.98 1.87 -4.37
C ALA A 151 22.04 1.05 -3.61
N GLY A 152 21.89 0.95 -2.30
CA GLY A 152 22.66 0.01 -1.47
C GLY A 152 21.70 -1.01 -0.85
N GLN A 153 22.14 -2.26 -0.70
CA GLN A 153 21.38 -3.38 -0.13
C GLN A 153 20.63 -2.95 1.13
N ARG A 154 19.31 -2.85 1.00
CA ARG A 154 18.45 -2.29 2.04
C ARG A 154 18.04 -3.41 2.98
N ARG A 155 18.49 -3.34 4.24
CA ARG A 155 18.01 -4.25 5.30
C ARG A 155 16.49 -4.15 5.38
N SER A 156 15.82 -5.27 5.61
CA SER A 156 14.36 -5.43 5.63
C SER A 156 13.60 -4.37 6.44
N ARG A 157 14.22 -3.76 7.46
CA ARG A 157 13.58 -2.74 8.32
C ARG A 157 13.58 -1.31 7.76
N ASN A 158 14.43 -0.95 6.79
CA ASN A 158 14.58 0.43 6.30
C ASN A 158 14.73 0.45 4.77
N THR A 159 13.72 -0.04 4.06
CA THR A 159 13.77 -0.09 2.60
C THR A 159 13.37 1.22 1.94
N ASN A 160 13.06 2.27 2.72
CA ASN A 160 12.44 3.50 2.21
C ASN A 160 11.20 3.18 1.39
N CYS A 161 10.38 2.25 1.89
CA CYS A 161 9.17 1.80 1.25
C CYS A 161 8.27 3.00 0.90
N GLN A 162 7.75 3.03 -0.32
CA GLN A 162 6.91 4.12 -0.81
C GLN A 162 5.42 3.88 -0.53
N CYS A 163 5.07 2.72 0.03
CA CYS A 163 3.69 2.39 0.34
C CYS A 163 3.13 3.30 1.44
N LEU A 164 2.05 4.00 1.09
CA LEU A 164 1.34 4.94 1.95
C LEU A 164 -0.16 4.86 1.73
N ALA A 165 -0.91 5.15 2.77
CA ALA A 165 -2.36 5.28 2.70
C ALA A 165 -2.79 6.56 3.40
N LYS A 166 -3.72 7.31 2.82
CA LYS A 166 -4.37 8.45 3.45
C LYS A 166 -5.85 8.18 3.47
N ILE A 167 -6.43 8.15 4.67
CA ILE A 167 -7.84 7.84 4.87
C ILE A 167 -8.52 9.07 5.43
N ARG A 168 -9.61 9.50 4.78
CA ARG A 168 -10.36 10.70 5.14
C ARG A 168 -11.85 10.44 5.14
N LEU A 169 -12.51 10.83 6.23
CA LEU A 169 -13.97 10.82 6.37
C LEU A 169 -14.46 12.21 6.75
N GLU A 170 -15.40 12.74 5.96
CA GLU A 170 -16.02 14.05 6.17
C GLU A 170 -17.48 13.90 6.61
N LYS A 171 -17.90 14.71 7.58
CA LYS A 171 -19.28 14.76 8.08
C LYS A 171 -20.28 15.07 6.96
N SER A 172 -19.95 15.99 6.06
CA SER A 172 -20.79 16.37 4.91
C SER A 172 -20.99 15.23 3.91
N ARG A 173 -20.07 14.27 3.87
CA ARG A 173 -20.12 13.16 2.92
C ARG A 173 -20.91 11.97 3.45
N LEU A 174 -21.21 11.90 4.74
CA LEU A 174 -21.91 10.75 5.36
C LEU A 174 -23.27 10.41 4.73
N GLN A 175 -23.91 11.38 4.06
CA GLN A 175 -25.17 11.17 3.33
C GLN A 175 -24.97 10.48 1.97
N LEU A 176 -23.73 10.33 1.52
CA LEU A 176 -23.36 9.64 0.28
C LEU A 176 -23.21 8.15 0.53
N SER A 177 -23.41 7.33 -0.50
CA SER A 177 -23.23 5.87 -0.41
C SER A 177 -21.79 5.44 -0.12
N HIS A 178 -20.79 6.23 -0.59
CA HIS A 178 -19.36 5.96 -0.39
C HIS A 178 -18.69 7.19 0.22
N PRO A 179 -18.88 7.42 1.54
CA PRO A 179 -18.51 8.66 2.18
C PRO A 179 -16.99 8.76 2.47
N CYS A 180 -16.30 7.63 2.66
CA CYS A 180 -14.87 7.57 2.98
C CYS A 180 -14.01 7.67 1.72
N GLU A 181 -13.02 8.56 1.73
CA GLU A 181 -11.99 8.68 0.68
C GLU A 181 -10.71 8.01 1.15
N ILE A 182 -10.19 7.09 0.33
CA ILE A 182 -8.91 6.42 0.58
C ILE A 182 -8.00 6.68 -0.63
N HIS A 183 -6.86 7.31 -0.37
CA HIS A 183 -5.75 7.39 -1.30
C HIS A 183 -4.71 6.35 -0.91
N LEU A 184 -4.44 5.39 -1.78
CA LEU A 184 -3.49 4.30 -1.56
C LEU A 184 -2.42 4.33 -2.64
N VAL A 185 -1.18 4.55 -2.25
CA VAL A 185 -0.01 4.21 -3.06
C VAL A 185 0.47 2.87 -2.56
N TYR A 186 0.17 1.81 -3.30
CA TYR A 186 0.63 0.46 -3.02
C TYR A 186 1.88 0.20 -3.85
N ASN A 187 3.05 0.54 -3.30
CA ASN A 187 4.34 0.31 -3.94
C ASN A 187 5.36 -0.13 -2.88
N HIS A 188 5.69 -1.42 -2.88
CA HIS A 188 6.66 -2.00 -1.95
C HIS A 188 7.91 -2.46 -2.69
N ASN A 189 9.06 -2.12 -2.12
CA ASN A 189 10.39 -2.54 -2.54
C ASN A 189 11.02 -3.52 -1.53
N HIS A 190 10.16 -4.24 -0.80
CA HIS A 190 10.54 -5.23 0.19
C HIS A 190 9.51 -6.37 0.19
N PRO A 191 9.91 -7.58 0.63
CA PRO A 191 8.98 -8.68 0.76
C PRO A 191 7.85 -8.36 1.74
N LEU A 192 6.64 -8.82 1.44
CA LEU A 192 5.52 -8.76 2.36
C LEU A 192 5.44 -10.06 3.15
N GLU A 193 5.26 -9.95 4.46
CA GLU A 193 4.95 -11.11 5.30
C GLU A 193 3.48 -11.46 5.07
N THR A 194 3.19 -12.20 4.00
CA THR A 194 1.86 -12.76 3.79
C THR A 194 1.64 -13.86 4.82
N PHE A 195 0.65 -13.69 5.70
CA PHE A 195 0.20 -14.76 6.60
C PHE A 195 -0.49 -15.84 5.76
N ASN A 196 0.30 -16.75 5.20
CA ASN A 196 -0.23 -17.94 4.55
C ASN A 196 -0.81 -18.84 5.65
N LEU A 197 -2.13 -18.85 5.81
CA LEU A 197 -2.87 -19.86 6.59
C LEU A 197 -2.87 -21.24 5.90
N THR A 198 -1.83 -21.60 5.17
CA THR A 198 -1.77 -22.90 4.49
C THR A 198 -0.33 -23.32 4.24
N THR A 199 0.27 -23.95 5.24
CA THR A 199 1.18 -25.07 5.00
C THR A 199 0.96 -26.04 6.16
N PRO A 200 0.40 -27.25 5.94
CA PRO A 200 0.51 -28.29 6.93
C PRO A 200 2.01 -28.57 7.08
N ALA A 201 2.55 -28.30 8.27
CA ALA A 201 3.85 -28.81 8.62
C ALA A 201 3.77 -30.34 8.55
N THR A 202 4.39 -30.93 7.54
CA THR A 202 4.61 -32.38 7.50
C THR A 202 5.43 -32.73 8.73
N PRO A 203 4.96 -33.57 9.65
CA PRO A 203 5.78 -33.99 10.78
C PRO A 203 6.92 -34.85 10.24
N ALA A 204 8.16 -34.41 10.44
CA ALA A 204 9.33 -35.23 10.21
C ALA A 204 9.24 -36.47 11.11
N THR A 205 9.12 -37.64 10.50
CA THR A 205 9.20 -38.93 11.19
C THR A 205 10.64 -39.13 11.68
N PRO A 206 10.90 -39.36 12.97
CA PRO A 206 12.24 -39.73 13.42
C PRO A 206 12.49 -41.20 13.05
N SER A 207 13.39 -41.43 12.10
CA SER A 207 13.95 -42.74 11.81
C SER A 207 14.87 -43.18 12.95
N ILE A 208 14.46 -44.24 13.63
CA ILE A 208 15.26 -45.00 14.60
C ILE A 208 16.43 -45.65 13.85
N GLY A 209 17.65 -45.35 14.30
CA GLY A 209 18.90 -46.02 13.91
C GLY A 209 19.89 -45.84 15.06
N GLY A 210 20.30 -46.95 15.68
CA GLY A 210 20.96 -46.98 16.99
C GLY A 210 22.48 -47.01 16.95
N GLY A 211 23.07 -46.96 18.15
CA GLY A 211 24.37 -47.57 18.44
C GLY A 211 25.48 -46.64 18.96
N SER A 212 25.66 -46.70 20.29
CA SER A 212 26.96 -46.81 20.98
C SER A 212 27.77 -45.57 21.39
N SER A 213 27.67 -45.27 22.69
CA SER A 213 28.74 -45.09 23.70
C SER A 213 30.03 -44.32 23.37
N GLY A 214 30.29 -43.28 24.17
CA GLY A 214 31.61 -42.71 24.45
C GLY A 214 31.51 -41.57 25.46
N SER A 215 32.16 -41.73 26.61
CA SER A 215 32.21 -40.79 27.73
C SER A 215 33.23 -39.66 27.50
N ASP A 216 32.99 -38.49 28.11
CA ASP A 216 33.93 -37.75 28.99
C ASP A 216 33.63 -36.23 29.05
N ASP A 217 33.29 -35.81 30.27
CA ASP A 217 33.79 -34.66 31.05
C ASP A 217 33.83 -33.19 30.52
N SER A 218 33.70 -32.31 31.52
CA SER A 218 34.06 -30.89 31.60
C SER A 218 33.04 -29.84 31.12
N GLY A 219 32.43 -29.18 32.12
CA GLY A 219 31.35 -28.21 31.95
C GLY A 219 31.74 -26.75 31.80
N LYS A 220 30.72 -25.90 31.67
CA LYS A 220 30.69 -24.52 32.18
C LYS A 220 29.25 -23.99 32.20
N SER A 221 28.78 -23.70 33.40
CA SER A 221 27.44 -23.16 33.69
C SER A 221 27.28 -21.72 33.21
N THR A 222 26.13 -21.39 32.64
CA THR A 222 25.60 -20.02 32.47
C THR A 222 24.29 -19.89 33.25
N PRO A 223 24.04 -18.79 34.00
CA PRO A 223 22.84 -18.69 34.83
C PRO A 223 21.61 -18.32 33.98
N GLN A 224 20.54 -19.11 34.12
CA GLN A 224 19.19 -18.73 33.71
C GLN A 224 18.61 -17.73 34.73
N HIS A 225 18.21 -16.55 34.24
CA HIS A 225 17.40 -15.62 35.02
C HIS A 225 15.94 -16.08 34.94
N ASN A 226 15.45 -16.67 36.03
CA ASN A 226 14.05 -17.02 36.23
C ASN A 226 13.27 -15.73 36.52
N PHE A 227 12.29 -15.38 35.70
CA PHE A 227 11.26 -14.41 36.05
C PHE A 227 9.95 -15.16 36.22
N ASP A 228 9.67 -15.53 37.47
CA ASP A 228 8.39 -16.04 37.90
C ASP A 228 7.36 -14.90 37.82
N PHE A 229 6.34 -15.08 36.99
CA PHE A 229 5.16 -14.22 36.90
C PHE A 229 4.11 -14.77 37.88
N ASP A 230 4.01 -14.13 39.04
CA ASP A 230 3.02 -14.47 40.06
C ASP A 230 1.62 -13.99 39.64
N SER A 231 0.66 -14.90 39.76
CA SER A 231 -0.74 -14.75 39.38
C SER A 231 -1.59 -14.70 40.63
N SER A 232 -1.98 -13.50 41.07
CA SER A 232 -3.17 -13.20 41.90
C SER A 232 -3.11 -11.69 42.23
N THR A 233 -4.15 -10.87 42.24
CA THR A 233 -5.49 -11.05 42.78
C THR A 233 -6.40 -9.93 42.24
N SER A 234 -7.65 -10.25 41.99
CA SER A 234 -8.77 -9.35 41.74
C SER A 234 -9.11 -8.47 42.95
N LYS A 235 -9.44 -7.20 42.71
CA LYS A 235 -10.46 -6.44 43.47
C LYS A 235 -10.84 -5.12 42.77
N PHE A 236 -12.08 -5.08 42.30
CA PHE A 236 -12.81 -3.87 41.92
C PHE A 236 -13.03 -2.97 43.14
N LYS A 237 -12.94 -1.65 42.95
CA LYS A 237 -13.68 -0.66 43.73
C LYS A 237 -14.23 0.42 42.81
N PHE A 238 -15.56 0.53 42.82
CA PHE A 238 -16.32 1.68 42.37
C PHE A 238 -16.12 2.83 43.36
N TYR A 239 -16.10 4.07 42.85
CA TYR A 239 -16.47 5.25 43.63
C TYR A 239 -17.58 5.98 42.87
N SER A 240 -18.71 6.09 43.56
CA SER A 240 -19.79 7.07 43.39
C SER A 240 -19.31 8.48 43.66
#